data_AF-A0A835JME0-F1
#
_entry.id   AF-A0A835JME0-F1
#
_cell.length_a   1.000
_cell.length_b   1.000
_cell.length_c   1.000
_cell.angle_alpha   90.00
_cell.angle_beta   90.00
_cell.angle_gamma   90.00
#
_symmetry.space_group_name_H-M   'P 1'
#
loop_
_entity.id
_entity.type
_entity.pdbx_description
1 polymer ?
#
loop_
_entity_poly.entity_id
_entity_poly.type
_entity_poly.pdbx_seq_one_letter_code
_entity_poly.pdbx_strand_id
1 'polypeptide(L)'
;MVLPLLKLGTLAVKTLSKPLASRLKQQAALHPKFRQFIINIAQTNHRITTRTQRRIYGHATDVEIRPLNEEKAVQAAVDLIGEVFVFTVAGAVVIFEVQRSAKSETRKEEKRKQELEAMKQRDEDLAKEVELLKQKLQEIEQLAKGRGLGVVSK
;
A
#
# COMPACT_ATOMS: atom_id res chain seq x y z
N MET A 1 -9.73 3.32 8.71
CA MET A 1 -9.36 2.24 9.66
C MET A 1 -7.86 2.29 10.01
N VAL A 2 -7.32 3.44 10.41
CA VAL A 2 -5.86 3.64 10.61
C VAL A 2 -5.41 3.30 12.04
N LEU A 3 -6.33 3.40 13.00
CA LEU A 3 -6.09 3.11 14.43
C LEU A 3 -5.63 1.66 14.73
N PRO A 4 -6.17 0.60 14.10
CA PRO A 4 -5.74 -0.77 14.38
C PRO A 4 -4.30 -1.05 13.92
N LEU A 5 -3.93 -0.59 12.72
CA LEU A 5 -2.58 -0.79 12.17
C LEU A 5 -1.51 -0.03 12.98
N LEU A 6 -1.79 1.21 13.38
CA LEU A 6 -0.89 1.98 14.24
C LEU A 6 -0.69 1.32 15.61
N LYS A 7 -1.77 0.79 16.22
CA LYS A 7 -1.70 0.06 17.49
C LYS A 7 -0.91 -1.25 17.36
N LEU A 8 -1.12 -2.00 16.28
CA LEU A 8 -0.35 -3.21 16.00
C LEU A 8 1.12 -2.90 15.74
N GLY A 9 1.43 -1.82 15.01
CA GLY A 9 2.80 -1.37 14.79
C GLY A 9 3.52 -0.99 16.09
N THR A 10 2.87 -0.21 16.97
CA THR A 10 3.45 0.14 18.27
C THR A 10 3.59 -1.07 19.20
N LEU A 11 2.65 -2.03 19.16
CA LEU A 11 2.78 -3.29 19.89
C LEU A 11 3.93 -4.13 19.33
N ALA A 12 4.06 -4.24 18.01
CA ALA A 12 5.10 -5.03 17.36
C ALA A 12 6.50 -4.50 17.71
N VAL A 13 6.69 -3.19 17.67
CA VAL A 13 7.93 -2.54 18.15
C VAL A 13 8.20 -2.95 19.60
N LYS A 14 7.21 -2.80 20.49
CA LYS A 14 7.40 -3.10 21.93
C LYS A 14 7.67 -4.59 22.20
N THR A 15 7.04 -5.47 21.43
CA THR A 15 7.14 -6.93 21.56
C THR A 15 8.41 -7.48 20.94
N LEU A 16 8.94 -6.88 19.89
CA LEU A 16 10.12 -7.36 19.18
C LEU A 16 11.41 -6.71 19.70
N SER A 17 11.39 -5.41 20.04
CA SER A 17 12.62 -4.69 20.41
C SER A 17 13.26 -5.22 21.68
N LYS A 18 12.48 -5.54 22.73
CA LYS A 18 13.03 -6.06 24.00
C LYS A 18 13.69 -7.45 23.88
N PRO A 19 13.03 -8.49 23.36
CA PRO A 19 13.65 -9.80 23.23
C PRO A 19 14.77 -9.82 22.20
N LEU A 20 14.66 -9.03 21.12
CA LEU A 20 15.74 -8.92 20.13
C LEU A 20 16.98 -8.27 20.74
N ALA A 21 16.80 -7.17 21.50
CA ALA A 21 17.89 -6.53 22.21
C ALA A 21 18.57 -7.45 23.22
N SER A 22 17.78 -8.21 23.99
CA SER A 22 18.30 -9.17 24.95
C SER A 22 19.12 -10.28 24.26
N ARG A 23 18.61 -10.85 23.15
CA ARG A 23 19.31 -11.90 22.41
C ARG A 23 20.58 -11.40 21.71
N LEU A 24 20.54 -10.22 21.10
CA LEU A 24 21.72 -9.64 20.45
C LEU A 24 22.83 -9.33 21.46
N LYS A 25 22.48 -8.81 22.65
CA LYS A 25 23.44 -8.61 23.75
C LYS A 25 24.03 -9.93 24.23
N GLN A 26 23.19 -10.95 24.44
CA GLN A 26 23.65 -12.27 24.85
C GLN A 26 24.58 -12.88 23.81
N GLN A 27 24.23 -12.80 22.52
CA GLN A 27 25.06 -13.31 21.43
C GLN A 27 26.39 -12.55 21.30
N ALA A 28 26.39 -11.24 21.53
CA ALA A 28 27.61 -10.43 21.57
C ALA A 28 28.49 -10.76 22.79
N ALA A 29 27.90 -11.17 23.91
CA ALA A 29 28.65 -11.65 25.06
C ALA A 29 29.29 -13.04 24.80
N LEU A 30 28.57 -13.92 24.11
CA LEU A 30 29.00 -15.30 23.84
C LEU A 30 29.99 -15.41 22.68
N HIS A 31 29.89 -14.56 21.65
CA HIS A 31 30.70 -14.68 20.43
C HIS A 31 31.52 -13.41 20.13
N PRO A 32 32.86 -13.44 20.33
CA PRO A 32 33.73 -12.30 20.08
C PRO A 32 33.70 -11.78 18.63
N LYS A 33 33.62 -12.68 17.65
CA LYS A 33 33.48 -12.29 16.22
C LYS A 33 32.20 -11.51 15.96
N PHE A 34 31.09 -11.95 16.58
CA PHE A 34 29.80 -11.28 16.47
C PHE A 34 29.79 -9.94 17.20
N ARG A 35 30.42 -9.87 18.38
CA ARG A 35 30.64 -8.61 19.10
C ARG A 35 31.37 -7.59 18.25
N GLN A 36 32.48 -7.99 17.63
CA GLN A 36 33.27 -7.10 16.77
C GLN A 36 32.47 -6.63 15.55
N PHE A 37 31.69 -7.52 14.94
CA PHE A 37 30.81 -7.18 13.82
C PHE A 37 29.77 -6.11 14.21
N ILE A 38 29.08 -6.30 15.35
CA ILE A 38 28.11 -5.33 15.90
C ILE A 38 28.78 -3.99 16.21
N ILE A 39 29.96 -4.00 16.85
CA ILE A 39 30.71 -2.78 17.15
C ILE A 39 31.10 -2.05 15.85
N ASN A 40 31.56 -2.77 14.83
CA ASN A 40 31.92 -2.18 13.55
C ASN A 40 30.71 -1.52 12.85
N ILE A 41 29.53 -2.14 12.92
CA ILE A 41 28.28 -1.55 12.43
C ILE A 41 27.95 -0.27 13.20
N ALA A 42 28.00 -0.32 14.53
CA ALA A 42 27.71 0.84 15.38
C ALA A 42 28.64 2.03 15.08
N GLN A 43 29.95 1.77 14.97
CA GLN A 43 30.95 2.80 14.69
C GLN A 43 30.80 3.37 13.28
N THR A 44 30.52 2.51 12.29
CA THR A 44 30.24 2.94 10.92
C THR A 44 29.02 3.83 10.86
N ASN A 45 27.92 3.41 11.49
CA ASN A 45 26.69 4.19 11.55
C ASN A 45 26.91 5.53 12.24
N HIS A 46 27.59 5.53 13.40
CA HIS A 46 27.92 6.76 14.11
C HIS A 46 28.72 7.74 13.25
N ARG A 47 29.75 7.24 12.54
CA ARG A 47 30.56 8.06 11.63
C ARG A 47 29.74 8.64 10.49
N ILE A 48 28.86 7.84 9.89
CA ILE A 48 27.96 8.29 8.81
C ILE A 48 27.03 9.38 9.34
N THR A 49 26.31 9.13 10.43
CA THR A 49 25.36 10.08 11.01
C THR A 49 26.03 11.40 11.36
N THR A 50 27.18 11.38 12.04
CA THR A 50 27.90 12.61 12.40
C THR A 50 28.43 13.35 11.17
N ARG A 51 28.92 12.66 10.14
CA ARG A 51 29.35 13.29 8.89
C ARG A 51 28.18 13.93 8.14
N THR A 52 27.07 13.22 8.00
CA THR A 52 25.86 13.72 7.34
C THR A 52 25.31 14.93 8.08
N GLN A 53 25.21 14.86 9.41
CA GLN A 53 24.77 15.98 10.23
C GLN A 53 25.68 17.20 10.04
N ARG A 54 27.00 17.05 10.16
CA ARG A 54 27.94 18.17 9.97
C ARG A 54 27.85 18.80 8.58
N ARG A 55 27.69 17.99 7.53
CA ARG A 55 27.50 18.46 6.16
C ARG A 55 26.22 19.27 5.99
N ILE A 56 25.12 18.83 6.58
CA ILE A 56 23.81 19.51 6.49
C ILE A 56 23.83 20.83 7.26
N TYR A 57 24.45 20.86 8.45
CA TYR A 57 24.50 22.04 9.31
C TYR A 57 25.68 23.00 9.02
N GLY A 58 26.45 22.76 7.95
CA GLY A 58 27.58 23.63 7.55
C GLY A 58 28.76 23.64 8.54
N HIS A 59 28.85 22.67 9.44
CA HIS A 59 29.96 22.54 10.38
C HIS A 59 31.17 21.86 9.74
N ALA A 60 32.37 22.23 10.19
CA ALA A 60 33.62 21.61 9.74
C ALA A 60 33.57 20.08 9.92
N THR A 61 33.73 19.35 8.82
CA THR A 61 33.64 17.87 8.83
C THR A 61 34.92 17.22 9.32
N ASP A 62 35.99 18.01 9.51
CA ASP A 62 37.37 17.56 9.72
C ASP A 62 37.73 17.22 11.17
N VAL A 63 36.80 17.40 12.11
CA VAL A 63 37.01 17.04 13.52
C VAL A 63 36.94 15.51 13.70
N GLU A 64 37.95 14.93 14.35
CA GLU A 64 37.99 13.49 14.64
C GLU A 64 36.71 13.04 15.39
N ILE A 65 36.07 11.99 14.87
CA ILE A 65 34.86 11.41 15.48
C ILE A 65 35.33 10.40 16.52
N ARG A 66 35.17 10.75 17.79
CA ARG A 66 35.53 9.88 18.92
C ARG A 66 34.71 8.58 18.84
N PRO A 67 35.36 7.40 18.88
CA PRO A 67 34.65 6.14 18.82
C PRO A 67 33.78 5.95 20.07
N LEU A 68 32.64 5.28 19.90
CA LEU A 68 31.80 4.83 21.03
C LEU A 68 32.59 3.84 21.91
N ASN A 69 32.34 3.84 23.21
CA ASN A 69 32.80 2.75 24.08
C ASN A 69 32.09 1.45 23.68
N GLU A 70 32.68 0.29 24.03
CA GLU A 70 32.14 -1.00 23.58
C GLU A 70 30.69 -1.23 24.00
N GLU A 71 30.33 -0.87 25.24
CA GLU A 71 28.96 -1.03 25.73
C GLU A 71 27.94 -0.17 24.96
N LYS A 72 28.26 1.10 24.68
CA LYS A 72 27.36 1.96 23.88
C LYS A 72 27.35 1.54 22.42
N ALA A 73 28.46 1.02 21.89
CA ALA A 73 28.50 0.49 20.54
C ALA A 73 27.58 -0.73 20.40
N VAL A 74 27.62 -1.66 21.36
CA VAL A 74 26.70 -2.81 21.39
C VAL A 74 25.25 -2.35 21.51
N GLN A 75 24.94 -1.40 22.40
CA GLN A 75 23.59 -0.86 22.53
C GLN A 75 23.12 -0.18 21.23
N ALA A 76 23.94 0.67 20.63
CA ALA A 76 23.59 1.39 19.41
C ALA A 76 23.35 0.46 18.22
N ALA A 77 24.14 -0.61 18.07
CA ALA A 77 23.91 -1.58 17.00
C ALA A 77 22.69 -2.46 17.27
N VAL A 78 22.40 -2.80 18.53
CA VAL A 78 21.16 -3.47 18.91
C VAL A 78 19.94 -2.65 18.51
N ASP A 79 19.93 -1.36 18.86
CA ASP A 79 18.83 -0.45 18.55
C ASP A 79 18.67 -0.28 17.03
N LEU A 80 19.78 -0.10 16.30
CA LEU A 80 19.79 -0.01 14.84
C LEU A 80 19.24 -1.27 14.17
N ILE A 81 19.66 -2.47 14.59
CA ILE A 81 19.17 -3.73 14.03
C ILE A 81 17.67 -3.89 14.28
N GLY A 82 17.20 -3.53 15.48
CA GLY A 82 15.77 -3.56 15.80
C GLY A 82 14.96 -2.60 14.94
N GLU A 83 15.45 -1.39 14.73
CA GLU A 83 14.82 -0.40 13.87
C GLU A 83 14.75 -0.87 12.41
N VAL A 84 15.86 -1.37 11.85
CA VAL A 84 15.91 -1.93 10.49
C VAL A 84 14.94 -3.11 10.33
N PHE A 85 14.85 -3.99 11.32
CA PHE A 85 13.92 -5.10 11.30
C PHE A 85 12.46 -4.61 11.23
N VAL A 86 12.08 -3.66 12.08
CA VAL A 86 10.73 -3.09 12.09
C VAL A 86 10.41 -2.41 10.76
N PHE A 87 11.33 -1.59 10.22
CA PHE A 87 11.14 -0.93 8.92
C PHE A 87 11.01 -1.93 7.78
N THR A 88 11.78 -3.01 7.80
CA THR A 88 11.71 -4.06 6.78
C THR A 88 10.35 -4.76 6.81
N VAL A 89 9.87 -5.14 7.99
CA VAL A 89 8.56 -5.78 8.16
C VAL A 89 7.43 -4.82 7.75
N ALA A 90 7.47 -3.57 8.20
CA ALA A 90 6.47 -2.57 7.84
C ALA A 90 6.46 -2.30 6.33
N GLY A 91 7.64 -2.12 5.72
CA GLY A 91 7.79 -1.93 4.28
C GLY A 91 7.26 -3.13 3.48
N ALA A 92 7.56 -4.35 3.92
CA ALA A 92 7.05 -5.57 3.30
C ALA A 92 5.52 -5.65 3.37
N VAL A 93 4.91 -5.26 4.50
CA VAL A 93 3.43 -5.19 4.63
C VAL A 93 2.83 -4.19 3.65
N VAL A 94 3.41 -2.99 3.54
CA VAL A 94 2.92 -1.96 2.60
C VAL A 94 3.04 -2.45 1.15
N ILE A 95 4.19 -3.00 0.77
CA ILE A 95 4.40 -3.56 -0.58
C ILE A 95 3.39 -4.67 -0.85
N PHE A 96 3.17 -5.57 0.12
CA PHE A 96 2.19 -6.64 0.01
C PHE A 96 0.76 -6.12 -0.17
N GLU A 97 0.35 -5.10 0.60
CA GLU A 97 -0.97 -4.47 0.47
C GLU A 97 -1.15 -3.81 -0.90
N VAL A 98 -0.14 -3.10 -1.42
CA VAL A 98 -0.18 -2.48 -2.75
C VAL A 98 -0.31 -3.53 -3.85
N GLN A 99 0.54 -4.58 -3.82
CA GLN A 99 0.47 -5.66 -4.81
C GLN A 99 -0.87 -6.40 -4.77
N ARG A 100 -1.37 -6.67 -3.56
CA ARG A 100 -2.68 -7.30 -3.35
C ARG A 100 -3.81 -6.41 -3.86
N SER A 101 -3.74 -5.10 -3.62
CA SER A 101 -4.78 -4.14 -4.01
C SER A 101 -4.85 -3.99 -5.53
N ALA A 102 -3.72 -3.91 -6.22
CA ALA A 102 -3.67 -3.84 -7.68
C ALA A 102 -4.38 -5.04 -8.36
N LYS A 103 -4.19 -6.25 -7.81
CA LYS A 103 -4.89 -7.46 -8.29
C LYS A 103 -6.40 -7.44 -8.02
N SER A 104 -6.84 -6.73 -6.98
CA SER A 104 -8.25 -6.53 -6.67
C SER A 104 -8.89 -5.46 -7.56
N GLU A 105 -8.16 -4.39 -7.90
CA GLU A 105 -8.67 -3.30 -8.74
C GLU A 105 -8.90 -3.74 -10.17
N THR A 106 -7.97 -4.48 -10.76
CA THR A 106 -8.14 -5.07 -12.11
C THR A 106 -9.41 -5.92 -12.22
N ARG A 107 -9.68 -6.79 -11.23
CA ARG A 107 -10.93 -7.58 -11.19
C ARG A 107 -12.18 -6.71 -11.04
N LYS A 108 -12.09 -5.59 -10.32
CA LYS A 108 -13.22 -4.65 -10.18
C LYS A 108 -13.45 -3.85 -11.47
N GLU A 109 -12.40 -3.52 -12.22
CA GLU A 109 -12.51 -2.88 -13.53
C GLU A 109 -13.10 -3.83 -14.57
N GLU A 110 -12.64 -5.08 -14.61
CA GLU A 110 -13.22 -6.12 -15.48
C GLU A 110 -14.72 -6.29 -15.24
N LYS A 111 -15.13 -6.40 -13.97
CA LYS A 111 -16.56 -6.46 -13.62
C LYS A 111 -17.34 -5.22 -14.05
N ARG A 112 -16.79 -4.02 -13.81
CA ARG A 112 -17.43 -2.77 -14.24
C ARG A 112 -17.58 -2.70 -15.76
N LYS A 113 -16.59 -3.20 -16.51
CA LYS A 113 -16.65 -3.25 -17.97
C LYS A 113 -17.71 -4.23 -18.46
N GLN A 114 -17.81 -5.41 -17.84
CA GLN A 114 -18.87 -6.39 -18.14
C GLN A 114 -20.27 -5.83 -17.84
N GLU A 115 -20.45 -5.15 -16.70
CA GLU A 115 -21.72 -4.49 -16.35
C GLU A 115 -22.10 -3.40 -17.36
N LEU A 116 -21.12 -2.62 -17.83
CA LEU A 116 -21.34 -1.59 -18.84
C LEU A 116 -21.71 -2.19 -20.21
N GLU A 117 -21.06 -3.27 -20.62
CA GLU A 117 -21.39 -3.99 -21.85
C GLU A 117 -22.80 -4.59 -21.79
N ALA A 118 -23.18 -5.18 -20.65
CA ALA A 118 -24.53 -5.70 -20.44
C ALA A 118 -25.61 -4.59 -20.46
N MET A 119 -25.31 -3.41 -19.91
CA MET A 119 -26.21 -2.25 -19.99
C MET A 119 -26.39 -1.79 -21.45
N LYS A 120 -25.30 -1.66 -22.21
CA LYS A 120 -25.38 -1.27 -23.62
C LYS A 120 -26.22 -2.23 -24.46
N GLN A 121 -26.09 -3.54 -24.23
CA GLN A 121 -26.93 -4.53 -24.92
C GLN A 121 -28.41 -4.35 -24.59
N ARG A 122 -28.75 -4.10 -23.33
CA ARG A 122 -30.14 -3.82 -22.92
C ARG A 122 -30.69 -2.55 -23.58
N ASP A 123 -29.88 -1.50 -23.66
CA ASP A 123 -30.28 -0.27 -24.36
C ASP A 123 -30.53 -0.51 -25.86
N GLU A 124 -29.67 -1.29 -26.51
CA GLU A 124 -29.86 -1.68 -27.92
C GLU A 124 -31.13 -2.51 -28.14
N ASP A 125 -31.43 -3.45 -27.25
CA ASP A 125 -32.62 -4.29 -27.36
C ASP A 125 -33.89 -3.50 -27.07
N LEU A 126 -33.88 -2.62 -26.05
CA LEU A 126 -34.97 -1.68 -25.81
C LEU A 126 -35.20 -0.75 -27.01
N ALA A 127 -34.13 -0.26 -27.65
CA ALA A 127 -34.27 0.57 -28.85
C ALA A 127 -34.96 -0.18 -29.99
N LYS A 128 -34.64 -1.46 -30.22
CA LYS A 128 -35.32 -2.31 -31.21
C LYS A 128 -36.79 -2.54 -30.85
N GLU A 129 -37.10 -2.79 -29.58
CA GLU A 129 -38.48 -2.97 -29.12
C GLU A 129 -39.31 -1.69 -29.33
N VAL A 130 -38.74 -0.52 -29.05
CA VAL A 130 -39.37 0.78 -29.29
C VAL A 130 -39.63 0.99 -30.80
N GLU A 131 -38.67 0.66 -31.65
CA GLU A 131 -38.82 0.73 -33.11
C GLU A 131 -39.96 -0.18 -33.61
N LEU A 132 -40.00 -1.42 -33.11
CA LEU A 132 -41.04 -2.39 -33.44
C LEU A 132 -42.44 -1.93 -32.98
N LEU A 133 -42.53 -1.36 -31.77
CA LEU A 133 -43.78 -0.80 -31.25
C LEU A 133 -44.27 0.37 -32.09
N LYS A 134 -43.36 1.27 -32.53
CA LYS A 134 -43.71 2.37 -33.44
C LYS A 134 -44.25 1.86 -34.78
N GLN A 135 -43.62 0.83 -35.36
CA GLN A 135 -44.09 0.21 -36.61
C GLN A 135 -45.51 -0.38 -36.45
N LYS A 136 -45.75 -1.14 -35.38
CA LYS A 136 -47.08 -1.69 -35.09
C LYS A 136 -48.14 -0.60 -34.89
N LEU A 137 -47.80 0.49 -34.21
CA LEU A 137 -48.70 1.64 -34.04
C LEU A 137 -49.07 2.27 -35.38
N GLN A 138 -48.09 2.49 -36.26
CA GLN A 138 -48.36 3.02 -37.61
C GLN A 138 -49.26 2.09 -38.43
N GLU A 139 -49.04 0.78 -38.35
CA GLU A 139 -49.85 -0.21 -39.05
C GLU A 139 -51.31 -0.18 -38.56
N ILE A 140 -51.52 -0.13 -37.24
CA ILE A 140 -52.85 0.01 -36.64
C ILE A 140 -53.51 1.33 -37.06
N GLU A 141 -52.77 2.44 -37.07
CA GLU A 141 -53.29 3.75 -37.47
C GLU A 141 -53.72 3.76 -38.95
N GLN A 142 -52.94 3.12 -39.84
CA GLN A 142 -53.31 2.96 -41.24
C GLN A 142 -54.55 2.07 -41.42
N LEU A 143 -54.65 0.96 -40.67
CA LEU A 143 -55.84 0.10 -40.69
C LEU A 143 -57.09 0.83 -40.16
N ALA A 144 -56.94 1.68 -39.14
CA ALA A 144 -58.03 2.49 -38.61
C ALA A 144 -58.50 3.56 -39.62
N LYS A 145 -57.56 4.24 -40.31
CA LYS A 145 -57.87 5.18 -41.40
C LYS A 145 -58.54 4.48 -42.59
N GLY A 146 -58.06 3.31 -43.00
CA GLY A 146 -58.64 2.53 -44.10
C GLY A 146 -60.05 1.99 -43.83
N ARG A 147 -60.42 1.80 -42.55
CA ARG A 147 -61.78 1.39 -42.14
C ARG A 147 -62.72 2.56 -41.86
N GLY A 148 -62.29 3.81 -42.08
CA GLY A 148 -63.10 5.00 -41.82
C GLY A 148 -63.33 5.30 -40.34
N LEU A 149 -62.58 4.64 -39.44
CA LEU A 149 -62.67 4.81 -37.97
C LEU A 149 -61.67 5.83 -37.45
N GLY A 150 -61.22 6.77 -38.29
CA GLY A 150 -60.35 7.87 -37.88
C GLY A 150 -60.99 8.62 -36.71
N VAL A 151 -60.33 8.57 -35.56
CA VAL A 151 -60.75 9.27 -34.35
C VAL A 151 -60.99 10.73 -34.70
N VAL A 152 -62.23 11.17 -34.51
CA VAL A 152 -62.64 12.57 -34.47
C VAL A 152 -61.82 13.23 -33.35
N SER A 153 -60.69 13.83 -33.69
CA SER A 153 -59.98 14.69 -32.75
C SER A 153 -60.53 16.11 -32.89
N LYS A 154 -61.15 16.59 -31.82
CA LYS A 154 -61.14 18.02 -31.48
C LYS A 154 -59.77 18.38 -30.92
#